data_AF-A0A9X8NAP6-F1
#
_entry.id   AF-A0A9X8NAP6-F1
#
_cell.length_a   1.000
_cell.length_b   1.000
_cell.length_c   1.000
_cell.angle_alpha   90.00
_cell.angle_beta   90.00
_cell.angle_gamma   90.00
#
_symmetry.space_group_name_H-M   'P 1'
#
loop_
_entity.id
_entity.type
_entity.pdbx_description
1 polymer ?
#
loop_
_entity_poly.entity_id
_entity_poly.type
_entity_poly.pdbx_seq_one_letter_code
_entity_poly.pdbx_strand_id
1 'polypeptide(L)'
;MYRPKKSTLLAVLTTAATVFVPANASAETVTDPDVSSQNNESPSSVSSGLAEKADSYVSLRGDQFSVDSEAESVFSQKDLQEIENEVKAQNKMINEAKADSNLEMKVAGDSVTFWEKGPKISSSDNDDIDPYFQEGRNGIEFHGTTVRVLLSKTTINRVGAGVAIGGIWVPEPVISKILATVGVIAGVAPGGVYADYGISSIVFGAFALTAVPKRVGFQ
;
A
#
# COMPACT_ATOMS: atom_id res chain seq x y z
N MET A 1 -3.89 54.73 32.26
CA MET A 1 -4.98 54.00 32.95
C MET A 1 -5.67 53.10 31.94
N TYR A 2 -5.71 51.81 32.25
CA TYR A 2 -6.11 50.70 31.38
C TYR A 2 -7.44 50.13 31.89
N ARG A 3 -8.41 49.88 31.02
CA ARG A 3 -9.41 48.79 31.16
C ARG A 3 -10.22 48.60 29.86
N PRO A 4 -10.10 47.45 29.18
CA PRO A 4 -10.93 47.09 28.03
C PRO A 4 -12.27 46.49 28.45
N LYS A 5 -13.34 46.76 27.67
CA LYS A 5 -14.62 46.04 27.76
C LYS A 5 -14.53 44.75 26.95
N LYS A 6 -14.78 43.62 27.61
CA LYS A 6 -14.99 42.30 26.99
C LYS A 6 -16.42 42.24 26.44
N SER A 7 -16.56 41.81 25.19
CA SER A 7 -17.83 41.35 24.62
C SER A 7 -17.60 39.94 24.11
N THR A 8 -18.16 38.99 24.84
CA THR A 8 -18.16 37.55 24.54
C THR A 8 -19.39 37.29 23.68
N LEU A 9 -19.20 36.84 22.44
CA LEU A 9 -20.28 36.43 21.55
C LEU A 9 -20.33 34.90 21.53
N LEU A 10 -21.37 34.36 22.15
CA LEU A 10 -21.67 32.94 22.29
C LEU A 10 -22.45 32.49 21.04
N ALA A 11 -21.86 31.63 20.21
CA ALA A 11 -22.57 31.02 19.09
C ALA A 11 -23.11 29.64 19.51
N VAL A 12 -24.43 29.54 19.58
CA VAL A 12 -25.17 28.28 19.76
C VAL A 12 -25.35 27.67 18.37
N LEU A 13 -24.77 26.50 18.12
CA LEU A 13 -24.98 25.74 16.88
C LEU A 13 -25.96 24.58 17.17
N THR A 14 -27.11 24.62 16.53
CA THR A 14 -28.18 23.62 16.56
C THR A 14 -27.82 22.41 15.69
N THR A 15 -27.83 21.22 16.27
CA THR A 15 -27.72 19.93 15.56
C THR A 15 -29.04 19.58 14.88
N ALA A 16 -29.03 19.37 13.56
CA ALA A 16 -30.14 18.74 12.84
C ALA A 16 -29.87 17.22 12.73
N ALA A 17 -30.77 16.42 13.30
CA ALA A 17 -30.77 14.97 13.17
C ALA A 17 -31.58 14.57 11.93
N THR A 18 -30.94 13.92 10.96
CA THR A 18 -31.62 13.28 9.83
C THR A 18 -31.98 11.84 10.20
N VAL A 19 -33.27 11.55 10.28
CA VAL A 19 -33.82 10.20 10.49
C VAL A 19 -33.86 9.49 9.13
N PHE A 20 -33.14 8.37 9.01
CA PHE A 20 -33.24 7.45 7.88
C PHE A 20 -34.55 6.64 8.02
N VAL A 21 -35.38 6.64 6.98
CA VAL A 21 -36.54 5.73 6.86
C VAL A 21 -36.15 4.61 5.88
N PRO A 22 -36.30 3.32 6.22
CA PRO A 22 -36.15 2.25 5.25
C PRO A 22 -37.42 2.14 4.39
N ALA A 23 -37.26 2.22 3.07
CA ALA A 23 -38.33 1.89 2.13
C ALA A 23 -38.41 0.36 1.97
N ASN A 24 -39.48 -0.24 2.48
CA ASN A 24 -39.92 -1.58 2.07
C ASN A 24 -40.53 -1.49 0.67
N ALA A 25 -39.91 -2.13 -0.32
CA ALA A 25 -40.52 -2.40 -1.61
C ALA A 25 -40.68 -3.93 -1.78
N SER A 26 -41.92 -4.35 -1.95
CA SER A 26 -42.36 -5.71 -2.21
C SER A 26 -41.77 -6.27 -3.50
N ALA A 27 -41.51 -7.58 -3.49
CA ALA A 27 -41.23 -8.37 -4.68
C ALA A 27 -42.48 -8.51 -5.56
N GLU A 28 -42.33 -8.29 -6.86
CA GLU A 28 -43.25 -8.78 -7.89
C GLU A 28 -42.42 -9.31 -9.07
N THR A 29 -42.64 -10.57 -9.41
CA THR A 29 -42.05 -11.28 -10.54
C THR A 29 -42.71 -10.86 -11.85
N VAL A 30 -41.95 -10.78 -12.96
CA VAL A 30 -42.18 -11.49 -14.25
C VAL A 30 -41.45 -10.82 -15.46
N THR A 31 -40.68 -11.67 -16.16
CA THR A 31 -40.13 -11.65 -17.54
C THR A 31 -39.14 -10.57 -18.03
N ASP A 32 -37.93 -11.07 -18.31
CA ASP A 32 -37.04 -10.72 -19.44
C ASP A 32 -37.78 -10.70 -20.80
N PRO A 33 -37.32 -9.95 -21.84
CA PRO A 33 -35.98 -10.19 -22.39
C PRO A 33 -35.17 -8.96 -22.88
N ASP A 34 -33.85 -9.13 -22.77
CA ASP A 34 -32.81 -8.79 -23.76
C ASP A 34 -32.45 -7.30 -23.97
N VAL A 35 -31.22 -6.93 -23.59
CA VAL A 35 -30.15 -6.48 -24.53
C VAL A 35 -28.94 -5.93 -23.76
N SER A 36 -27.78 -6.47 -24.15
CA SER A 36 -26.41 -5.96 -24.02
C SER A 36 -25.69 -6.09 -22.67
N SER A 37 -25.05 -7.25 -22.54
CA SER A 37 -23.79 -7.44 -21.82
C SER A 37 -22.79 -6.33 -22.14
N GLN A 38 -22.56 -5.43 -21.19
CA GLN A 38 -21.27 -4.76 -21.08
C GLN A 38 -20.34 -5.68 -20.31
N ASN A 39 -19.37 -6.23 -21.06
CA ASN A 39 -18.17 -6.85 -20.53
C ASN A 39 -17.47 -5.85 -19.59
N ASN A 40 -17.74 -5.95 -18.30
CA ASN A 40 -16.76 -5.59 -17.30
C ASN A 40 -15.71 -6.70 -17.33
N GLU A 41 -14.71 -6.54 -18.19
CA GLU A 41 -13.43 -7.19 -17.99
C GLU A 41 -12.95 -6.76 -16.61
N SER A 42 -13.19 -7.63 -15.62
CA SER A 42 -12.45 -7.61 -14.37
C SER A 42 -10.97 -7.50 -14.74
N PRO A 43 -10.22 -6.53 -14.20
CA PRO A 43 -8.78 -6.52 -14.37
C PRO A 43 -8.29 -7.88 -13.89
N SER A 44 -7.60 -8.60 -14.78
CA SER A 44 -7.11 -9.95 -14.56
C SER A 44 -6.30 -9.97 -13.28
N SER A 45 -6.94 -10.35 -12.19
CA SER A 45 -6.24 -10.69 -10.97
C SER A 45 -5.50 -11.96 -11.31
N VAL A 46 -4.19 -11.85 -11.44
CA VAL A 46 -3.30 -12.99 -11.33
C VAL A 46 -3.77 -13.77 -10.11
N SER A 47 -4.19 -15.02 -10.32
CA SER A 47 -4.57 -15.89 -9.22
C SER A 47 -3.42 -15.84 -8.22
N SER A 48 -3.69 -15.54 -6.95
CA SER A 48 -2.66 -15.38 -5.93
C SER A 48 -1.65 -16.54 -5.88
N GLY A 49 -2.08 -17.74 -6.34
CA GLY A 49 -1.24 -18.92 -6.47
C GLY A 49 -0.27 -18.94 -7.67
N LEU A 50 -0.44 -18.11 -8.70
CA LEU A 50 0.53 -17.99 -9.79
C LEU A 50 1.76 -17.19 -9.32
N ALA A 51 1.55 -16.03 -8.72
CA ALA A 51 2.62 -15.20 -8.16
C ALA A 51 3.46 -15.96 -7.12
N GLU A 52 2.82 -16.70 -6.22
CA GLU A 52 3.53 -17.51 -5.21
C GLU A 52 4.41 -18.61 -5.81
N LYS A 53 3.97 -19.23 -6.91
CA LYS A 53 4.79 -20.23 -7.61
C LYS A 53 5.90 -19.58 -8.42
N ALA A 54 5.63 -18.42 -9.00
CA ALA A 54 6.57 -17.68 -9.83
C ALA A 54 7.72 -17.08 -9.02
N ASP A 55 7.51 -16.79 -7.73
CA ASP A 55 8.48 -16.12 -6.86
C ASP A 55 9.88 -16.76 -6.86
N SER A 56 9.95 -18.10 -6.85
CA SER A 56 11.22 -18.85 -6.91
C SER A 56 11.96 -18.77 -8.25
N TYR A 57 11.32 -18.19 -9.27
CA TYR A 57 11.85 -18.03 -10.62
C TYR A 57 12.03 -16.56 -11.01
N VAL A 58 11.90 -15.64 -10.05
CA VAL A 58 12.16 -14.22 -10.25
C VAL A 58 13.37 -13.82 -9.43
N SER A 59 14.46 -13.50 -10.12
CA SER A 59 15.74 -13.16 -9.50
C SER A 59 16.07 -11.68 -9.66
N LEU A 60 16.68 -11.09 -8.63
CA LEU A 60 17.20 -9.72 -8.66
C LEU A 60 18.59 -9.69 -9.31
N ARG A 61 18.75 -8.92 -10.39
CA ARG A 61 20.02 -8.72 -11.11
C ARG A 61 20.40 -7.25 -11.05
N GLY A 62 21.27 -6.89 -10.11
CA GLY A 62 21.57 -5.49 -9.82
C GLY A 62 20.40 -4.86 -9.06
N ASP A 63 19.69 -3.94 -9.70
CA ASP A 63 18.51 -3.28 -9.16
C ASP A 63 17.21 -3.60 -9.92
N GLN A 64 17.22 -4.62 -10.78
CA GLN A 64 16.06 -5.03 -11.58
C GLN A 64 15.79 -6.52 -11.46
N PHE A 65 14.51 -6.87 -11.44
CA PHE A 65 14.04 -8.25 -11.42
C PHE A 65 14.00 -8.83 -12.84
N SER A 66 14.28 -10.12 -12.97
CA SER A 66 14.18 -10.89 -14.22
C SER A 66 13.60 -12.27 -13.95
N VAL A 67 12.79 -12.76 -14.87
CA VAL A 67 12.31 -14.16 -14.86
C VAL A 67 13.45 -15.07 -15.33
N ASP A 68 13.73 -16.12 -14.57
CA ASP A 68 14.75 -17.10 -14.89
C ASP A 68 14.26 -18.10 -15.95
N SER A 69 15.17 -18.58 -16.81
CA SER A 69 14.84 -19.46 -17.94
C SER A 69 14.17 -20.78 -17.54
N GLU A 70 14.43 -21.23 -16.32
CA GLU A 70 13.88 -22.43 -15.71
C GLU A 70 12.34 -22.34 -15.61
N ALA A 71 11.78 -21.14 -15.52
CA ALA A 71 10.35 -20.89 -15.53
C ALA A 71 9.66 -21.47 -16.79
N GLU A 72 10.35 -21.49 -17.94
CA GLU A 72 9.82 -21.99 -19.22
C GLU A 72 9.41 -23.46 -19.16
N SER A 73 10.01 -24.23 -18.26
CA SER A 73 9.71 -25.65 -18.06
C SER A 73 8.54 -25.91 -17.11
N VAL A 74 8.11 -24.89 -16.36
CA VAL A 74 7.15 -25.03 -15.24
C VAL A 74 5.82 -24.34 -15.55
N PHE A 75 5.87 -23.21 -16.23
CA PHE A 75 4.71 -22.38 -16.50
C PHE A 75 4.24 -22.52 -17.94
N SER A 76 2.93 -22.33 -18.15
CA SER A 76 2.42 -22.21 -19.52
C SER A 76 2.91 -20.90 -20.15
N GLN A 77 2.94 -20.83 -21.49
CA GLN A 77 3.33 -19.61 -22.19
C GLN A 77 2.51 -18.38 -21.77
N LYS A 78 1.21 -18.59 -21.50
CA LYS A 78 0.33 -17.53 -21.00
C LYS A 78 0.75 -17.06 -19.61
N ASP A 79 1.03 -17.99 -18.70
CA ASP A 79 1.43 -17.68 -17.33
C ASP A 79 2.80 -16.97 -17.31
N LEU A 80 3.75 -17.40 -18.13
CA LEU A 80 5.04 -16.73 -18.29
C LEU A 80 4.87 -15.29 -18.75
N GLN A 81 4.04 -15.06 -19.75
CA GLN A 81 3.77 -13.71 -20.24
C GLN A 81 3.14 -12.83 -19.14
N GLU A 82 2.28 -13.39 -18.30
CA GLU A 82 1.69 -12.71 -17.16
C GLU A 82 2.75 -12.33 -16.12
N ILE A 83 3.62 -13.27 -15.75
CA ILE A 83 4.75 -13.05 -14.81
C ILE A 83 5.72 -12.00 -15.37
N GLU A 84 6.10 -12.09 -16.65
CA GLU A 84 6.99 -11.12 -17.30
C GLU A 84 6.41 -9.71 -17.30
N ASN A 85 5.10 -9.58 -17.54
CA ASN A 85 4.41 -8.30 -17.48
C ASN A 85 4.41 -7.73 -16.06
N GLU A 86 4.21 -8.56 -15.03
CA GLU A 86 4.31 -8.15 -13.63
C GLU A 86 5.72 -7.69 -13.27
N VAL A 87 6.75 -8.46 -13.61
CA VAL A 87 8.17 -8.10 -13.38
C VAL A 87 8.52 -6.80 -14.09
N LYS A 88 8.03 -6.60 -15.31
CA LYS A 88 8.22 -5.35 -16.06
C LYS A 88 7.53 -4.16 -15.39
N ALA A 89 6.31 -4.33 -14.89
CA ALA A 89 5.60 -3.30 -14.15
C ALA A 89 6.33 -2.93 -12.84
N GLN A 90 6.85 -3.93 -12.13
CA GLN A 90 7.65 -3.75 -10.92
C GLN A 90 8.93 -2.97 -11.20
N ASN A 91 9.69 -3.35 -12.24
CA ASN A 91 10.89 -2.63 -12.64
C ASN A 91 10.60 -1.18 -13.06
N LYS A 92 9.42 -0.91 -13.65
CA LYS A 92 8.99 0.47 -13.92
C LYS A 92 8.79 1.26 -12.63
N MET A 93 8.12 0.70 -11.62
CA MET A 93 7.96 1.34 -10.31
C MET A 93 9.29 1.58 -9.60
N ILE A 94 10.22 0.62 -9.67
CA ILE A 94 11.58 0.76 -9.11
C ILE A 94 12.31 1.93 -9.77
N ASN A 95 12.24 2.03 -11.10
CA ASN A 95 12.88 3.14 -11.82
C ASN A 95 12.25 4.50 -11.51
N GLU A 96 10.92 4.55 -11.34
CA GLU A 96 10.19 5.77 -10.92
C GLU A 96 10.59 6.18 -9.50
N ALA A 97 10.62 5.24 -8.55
CA ALA A 97 11.04 5.49 -7.17
C ALA A 97 12.52 5.91 -7.08
N LYS A 98 13.39 5.31 -7.91
CA LYS A 98 14.81 5.68 -8.00
C LYS A 98 15.04 7.11 -8.48
N ALA A 99 14.11 7.65 -9.29
CA ALA A 99 14.17 9.03 -9.74
C ALA A 99 13.70 10.04 -8.67
N ASP A 100 13.04 9.57 -7.59
CA ASP A 100 12.58 10.45 -6.52
C ASP A 100 13.72 10.81 -5.56
N SER A 101 14.09 12.09 -5.59
CA SER A 101 15.14 12.64 -4.73
C SER A 101 14.82 12.59 -3.23
N ASN A 102 13.56 12.37 -2.84
CA ASN A 102 13.13 12.24 -1.44
C ASN A 102 13.30 10.82 -0.90
N LEU A 103 13.70 9.86 -1.74
CA LEU A 103 13.90 8.48 -1.33
C LEU A 103 15.38 8.13 -1.18
N GLU A 104 15.65 7.24 -0.22
CA GLU A 104 16.90 6.50 -0.11
C GLU A 104 16.65 5.07 -0.59
N MET A 105 17.52 4.60 -1.50
CA MET A 105 17.43 3.25 -2.06
C MET A 105 18.52 2.37 -1.45
N LYS A 106 18.17 1.13 -1.11
CA LYS A 106 19.11 0.08 -0.76
C LYS A 106 18.78 -1.20 -1.52
N VAL A 107 19.81 -1.80 -2.09
CA VAL A 107 19.74 -3.15 -2.65
C VAL A 107 20.40 -4.10 -1.66
N ALA A 108 19.69 -5.13 -1.21
CA ALA A 108 20.22 -6.09 -0.26
C ALA A 108 19.59 -7.47 -0.50
N GLY A 109 20.43 -8.49 -0.68
CA GLY A 109 19.96 -9.85 -0.94
C GLY A 109 19.13 -9.92 -2.22
N ASP A 110 17.87 -10.32 -2.07
CA ASP A 110 16.84 -10.48 -3.10
C ASP A 110 15.85 -9.31 -3.16
N SER A 111 16.11 -8.22 -2.42
CA SER A 111 15.18 -7.09 -2.32
C SER A 111 15.77 -5.74 -2.72
N VAL A 112 14.87 -4.89 -3.21
CA VAL A 112 15.13 -3.46 -3.44
C VAL A 112 14.23 -2.67 -2.51
N THR A 113 14.82 -1.96 -1.57
CA THR A 113 14.09 -1.12 -0.60
C THR A 113 14.23 0.36 -0.92
N PHE A 114 13.14 1.10 -0.83
CA PHE A 114 13.09 2.55 -0.82
C PHE A 114 12.52 3.05 0.50
N TRP A 115 13.18 4.02 1.13
CA TRP A 115 12.68 4.71 2.31
C TRP A 115 12.53 6.19 2.05
N GLU A 116 11.55 6.81 2.71
CA GLU A 116 11.52 8.27 2.80
C GLU A 116 12.76 8.78 3.54
N LYS A 117 13.44 9.77 2.96
CA LYS A 117 14.57 10.45 3.61
C LYS A 117 14.11 11.09 4.90
N GLY A 118 14.82 10.75 5.96
CA GLY A 118 14.58 11.37 7.24
C GLY A 118 15.26 12.70 7.46
N PRO A 119 14.82 13.46 8.48
CA PRO A 119 15.65 14.51 9.02
C PRO A 119 16.96 13.85 9.50
N LYS A 120 18.09 14.23 8.88
CA LYS A 120 19.40 13.86 9.39
C LYS A 120 19.61 14.60 10.71
N ILE A 121 19.43 13.90 11.83
CA ILE A 121 19.77 14.44 13.14
C ILE A 121 21.27 14.23 13.30
N SER A 122 22.05 15.25 12.95
CA SER A 122 23.47 15.26 13.25
C SER A 122 23.65 15.54 14.74
N SER A 123 24.08 14.52 15.49
CA SER A 123 24.57 14.71 16.85
C SER A 123 25.97 15.36 16.79
N SER A 124 26.31 16.20 17.76
CA SER A 124 27.64 16.83 17.84
C SER A 124 28.78 15.83 18.07
N ASP A 125 28.41 14.67 18.61
CA ASP A 125 29.24 13.48 18.69
C ASP A 125 28.87 12.64 17.47
N ASN A 126 29.83 12.20 16.65
CA ASN A 126 29.65 11.47 15.37
C ASN A 126 28.85 10.14 15.44
N ASP A 127 28.04 9.94 16.46
CA ASP A 127 27.02 8.90 16.54
C ASP A 127 25.79 9.38 15.77
N ASP A 128 25.69 8.96 14.50
CA ASP A 128 24.45 9.04 13.73
C ASP A 128 23.37 8.23 14.46
N ILE A 129 22.59 8.89 15.32
CA ILE A 129 21.42 8.29 15.95
C ILE A 129 20.38 8.16 14.85
N ASP A 130 20.03 6.92 14.51
CA ASP A 130 18.89 6.66 13.63
C ASP A 130 17.60 7.04 14.37
N PRO A 131 16.91 8.14 14.00
CA PRO A 131 15.71 8.59 14.71
C PRO A 131 14.54 7.60 14.57
N TYR A 132 14.69 6.56 13.73
CA TYR A 132 13.63 5.65 13.36
C TYR A 132 13.58 4.35 14.16
N PHE A 133 14.54 4.08 15.05
CA PHE A 133 14.60 2.83 15.81
C PHE A 133 13.32 2.55 16.64
N GLN A 134 12.56 3.59 17.02
CA GLN A 134 11.30 3.47 17.77
C GLN A 134 10.04 3.90 16.99
N GLU A 135 10.21 4.52 15.82
CA GLU A 135 9.11 5.08 15.03
C GLU A 135 8.89 4.34 13.71
N GLY A 136 9.76 3.38 13.37
CA GLY A 136 9.74 2.69 12.09
C GLY A 136 9.96 3.66 10.93
N ARG A 137 9.91 3.16 9.69
CA ARG A 137 10.04 4.01 8.49
C ARG A 137 8.88 3.78 7.54
N ASN A 138 8.52 4.84 6.82
CA ASN A 138 7.73 4.69 5.62
C ASN A 138 8.66 4.23 4.50
N GLY A 139 8.26 3.18 3.80
CA GLY A 139 9.06 2.64 2.73
C GLY A 139 8.31 1.60 1.92
N ILE A 140 8.90 1.24 0.80
CA ILE A 140 8.42 0.15 -0.04
C ILE A 140 9.59 -0.75 -0.37
N GLU A 141 9.39 -2.05 -0.23
CA GLU A 141 10.40 -3.06 -0.48
C GLU A 141 9.87 -4.05 -1.52
N PHE A 142 10.59 -4.21 -2.62
CA PHE A 142 10.24 -5.11 -3.70
C PHE A 142 11.01 -6.42 -3.54
N HIS A 143 10.31 -7.55 -3.63
CA HIS A 143 10.83 -8.92 -3.48
C HIS A 143 10.23 -9.78 -4.57
N GLY A 144 10.98 -10.28 -5.56
CA GLY A 144 10.44 -11.20 -6.56
C GLY A 144 9.10 -10.71 -7.16
N THR A 145 7.99 -11.36 -6.80
CA THR A 145 6.60 -11.02 -7.18
C THR A 145 5.77 -10.26 -6.12
N THR A 146 6.39 -9.96 -5.00
CA THR A 146 5.80 -9.39 -3.80
C THR A 146 6.31 -7.97 -3.56
N VAL A 147 5.44 -7.13 -3.04
CA VAL A 147 5.76 -5.79 -2.57
C VAL A 147 5.39 -5.68 -1.09
N ARG A 148 6.33 -5.22 -0.28
CA ARG A 148 6.13 -4.92 1.12
C ARG A 148 5.98 -3.42 1.31
N VAL A 149 4.88 -3.03 1.93
CA VAL A 149 4.66 -1.67 2.40
C VAL A 149 5.12 -1.58 3.85
N LEU A 150 5.99 -0.62 4.14
CA LEU A 150 6.44 -0.27 5.48
C LEU A 150 5.73 1.02 5.89
N LEU A 151 4.99 0.98 7.00
CA LEU A 151 4.31 2.14 7.58
C LEU A 151 4.86 2.45 8.98
N SER A 152 5.40 3.65 9.15
CA SER A 152 5.84 4.15 10.45
C SER A 152 4.66 4.27 11.43
N LYS A 153 4.94 4.20 12.73
CA LYS A 153 3.95 4.45 13.78
C LYS A 153 3.24 5.80 13.60
N THR A 154 4.00 6.83 13.28
CA THR A 154 3.46 8.17 13.04
C THR A 154 2.50 8.20 11.85
N THR A 155 2.82 7.53 10.74
CA THR A 155 1.91 7.43 9.57
C THR A 155 0.62 6.74 9.94
N ILE A 156 0.69 5.59 10.62
CA ILE A 156 -0.49 4.84 11.06
C ILE A 156 -1.41 5.70 11.93
N ASN A 157 -0.85 6.54 12.80
CA ASN A 157 -1.62 7.37 13.73
C ASN A 157 -2.19 8.66 13.10
N ARG A 158 -1.66 9.07 11.95
CA ARG A 158 -1.99 10.35 11.31
C ARG A 158 -2.56 10.21 9.91
N VAL A 159 -2.72 8.98 9.41
CA VAL A 159 -3.21 8.77 8.06
C VAL A 159 -4.64 9.28 7.93
N GLY A 160 -4.85 10.13 6.92
CA GLY A 160 -6.17 10.60 6.52
C GLY A 160 -6.74 9.68 5.44
N ALA A 161 -6.72 10.13 4.18
CA ALA A 161 -7.23 9.36 3.05
C ALA A 161 -6.28 8.24 2.57
N GLY A 162 -5.02 8.26 3.00
CA GLY A 162 -3.97 7.34 2.58
C GLY A 162 -2.58 7.97 2.68
N VAL A 163 -1.56 7.27 2.21
CA VAL A 163 -0.18 7.72 2.13
C VAL A 163 0.42 7.38 0.77
N ALA A 164 1.21 8.28 0.20
CA ALA A 164 2.00 8.01 -1.00
C ALA A 164 3.44 7.71 -0.59
N ILE A 165 3.97 6.54 -0.96
CA ILE A 165 5.35 6.15 -0.67
C ILE A 165 6.02 5.80 -1.99
N GLY A 166 7.05 6.55 -2.37
CA GLY A 166 7.79 6.33 -3.62
C GLY A 166 6.91 6.31 -4.87
N GLY A 167 5.95 7.23 -4.95
CA GLY A 167 5.01 7.31 -6.07
C GLY A 167 3.85 6.30 -6.02
N ILE A 168 3.83 5.40 -5.03
CA ILE A 168 2.76 4.40 -4.87
C ILE A 168 1.76 4.89 -3.80
N TRP A 169 0.50 5.05 -4.19
CA TRP A 169 -0.58 5.43 -3.28
C TRP A 169 -1.14 4.22 -2.52
N VAL A 170 -1.08 4.28 -1.20
CA VAL A 170 -1.69 3.31 -0.28
C VAL A 170 -2.91 3.96 0.36
N PRO A 171 -4.13 3.61 -0.07
CA PRO A 171 -5.35 4.23 0.43
C PRO A 171 -5.68 3.73 1.85
N GLU A 172 -6.39 4.55 2.62
CA GLU A 172 -6.78 4.23 4.01
C GLU A 172 -7.44 2.85 4.17
N PRO A 173 -8.33 2.37 3.27
CA PRO A 173 -8.93 1.05 3.41
C PRO A 173 -7.91 -0.10 3.38
N VAL A 174 -6.80 0.06 2.65
CA VAL A 174 -5.72 -0.93 2.64
C VAL A 174 -4.98 -0.89 3.97
N ILE A 175 -4.68 0.30 4.49
CA ILE A 175 -4.00 0.49 5.78
C ILE A 175 -4.85 -0.07 6.93
N SER A 176 -6.14 0.22 6.94
CA SER A 176 -7.07 -0.29 7.94
C SER A 176 -7.17 -1.81 7.93
N LYS A 177 -7.06 -2.47 6.77
CA LYS A 177 -6.93 -3.93 6.71
C LYS A 177 -5.63 -4.43 7.33
N ILE A 178 -4.49 -3.77 7.06
CA ILE A 178 -3.21 -4.13 7.67
C ILE A 178 -3.35 -4.11 9.20
N LEU A 179 -3.85 -3.00 9.75
CA LEU A 179 -4.02 -2.84 11.20
C LEU A 179 -4.99 -3.87 11.79
N ALA A 180 -6.09 -4.14 11.09
CA ALA A 180 -7.04 -5.16 11.49
C ALA A 180 -6.41 -6.57 11.51
N THR A 181 -5.55 -6.90 10.53
CA THR A 181 -4.88 -8.21 10.48
C THR A 181 -3.79 -8.35 11.55
N VAL A 182 -3.03 -7.30 11.86
CA VAL A 182 -2.03 -7.33 12.95
C VAL A 182 -2.71 -7.34 14.33
N GLY A 183 -3.99 -6.94 14.41
CA GLY A 183 -4.72 -6.83 15.68
C GLY A 183 -4.30 -5.62 16.49
N VAL A 184 -3.82 -4.56 15.83
CA VAL A 184 -3.26 -3.37 16.47
C VAL A 184 -4.22 -2.22 16.34
N ILE A 185 -4.49 -1.59 17.47
CA ILE A 185 -5.17 -0.29 17.51
C ILE A 185 -4.11 0.77 17.16
N ALA A 186 -4.46 1.70 16.26
CA ALA A 186 -3.63 2.87 15.97
C ALA A 186 -3.16 3.51 17.29
N GLY A 187 -1.84 3.51 17.52
CA GLY A 187 -1.20 4.07 18.72
C GLY A 187 -0.32 3.09 19.50
N VAL A 188 -0.56 1.77 19.37
CA VAL A 188 0.12 0.73 20.18
C VAL A 188 1.23 0.00 19.40
N ALA A 189 1.47 0.34 18.14
CA ALA A 189 2.58 -0.24 17.38
C ALA A 189 3.95 0.15 18.02
N PRO A 190 4.85 -0.80 18.29
CA PRO A 190 6.14 -0.57 18.94
C PRO A 190 7.14 0.21 18.07
N GLY A 191 6.96 0.17 16.75
CA GLY A 191 7.79 0.90 15.78
C GLY A 191 7.01 1.20 14.50
N GLY A 192 6.23 0.26 14.00
CA GLY A 192 5.38 0.47 12.84
C GLY A 192 4.75 -0.86 12.45
N VAL A 193 4.17 -0.91 11.26
CA VAL A 193 3.72 -2.19 10.67
C VAL A 193 4.31 -2.35 9.29
N TYR A 194 4.42 -3.60 8.86
CA TYR A 194 4.65 -3.94 7.48
C TYR A 194 3.56 -4.87 6.97
N ALA A 195 3.34 -4.85 5.66
CA ALA A 195 2.42 -5.74 5.00
C ALA A 195 2.91 -6.12 3.61
N ASP A 196 2.84 -7.40 3.29
CA ASP A 196 3.28 -7.98 2.03
C ASP A 196 2.07 -8.23 1.12
N TYR A 197 2.18 -7.81 -0.12
CA TYR A 197 1.15 -7.94 -1.16
C TYR A 197 1.75 -8.53 -2.42
N GLY A 198 0.95 -9.23 -3.23
CA GLY A 198 1.37 -9.51 -4.60
C GLY A 198 1.44 -8.20 -5.39
N ILE A 199 2.39 -8.09 -6.32
CA ILE A 199 2.58 -6.87 -7.13
C ILE A 199 1.32 -6.48 -7.92
N SER A 200 0.52 -7.45 -8.35
CA SER A 200 -0.80 -7.24 -8.97
C SER A 200 -1.82 -6.50 -8.10
N SER A 201 -1.54 -6.35 -6.81
CA SER A 201 -2.36 -5.50 -5.91
C SER A 201 -2.19 -4.02 -6.21
N ILE A 202 -1.14 -3.62 -6.95
CA ILE A 202 -0.89 -2.24 -7.37
C ILE A 202 -1.35 -2.06 -8.81
N VAL A 203 -2.32 -1.18 -9.01
CA VAL A 203 -2.88 -0.82 -10.32
C VAL A 203 -2.70 0.68 -10.53
N PHE A 204 -2.06 1.07 -11.63
CA PHE A 204 -1.76 2.47 -11.96
C PHE A 204 -1.06 3.27 -10.82
N GLY A 205 -0.13 2.64 -10.11
CA GLY A 205 0.61 3.29 -9.02
C GLY A 205 -0.21 3.46 -7.74
N ALA A 206 -1.33 2.75 -7.58
CA ALA A 206 -2.10 2.73 -6.35
C ALA A 206 -2.47 1.29 -5.94
N PHE A 207 -2.49 1.02 -4.64
CA PHE A 207 -3.06 -0.23 -4.15
C PHE A 207 -4.57 -0.28 -4.42
N ALA A 208 -5.03 -1.40 -4.96
CA ALA A 208 -6.45 -1.67 -5.10
C ALA A 208 -7.12 -1.66 -3.73
N LEU A 209 -8.29 -1.02 -3.62
CA LEU A 209 -9.06 -0.96 -2.36
C LEU A 209 -9.43 -2.36 -1.82
N THR A 210 -9.52 -3.34 -2.72
CA THR A 210 -9.80 -4.74 -2.42
C THR A 210 -8.56 -5.55 -2.04
N ALA A 211 -7.35 -5.00 -2.18
CA ALA A 211 -6.11 -5.70 -1.85
C ALA A 211 -6.15 -6.24 -0.41
N VAL A 212 -5.65 -7.47 -0.25
CA VAL A 212 -5.56 -8.17 1.03
C VAL A 212 -4.10 -8.52 1.25
N PRO A 213 -3.53 -8.20 2.43
CA PRO A 213 -2.14 -8.54 2.71
C PRO A 213 -1.98 -10.05 2.83
N LYS A 214 -0.92 -10.59 2.23
CA LYS A 214 -0.51 -12.00 2.37
C LYS A 214 0.12 -12.25 3.74
N ARG A 215 0.87 -11.27 4.23
CA ARG A 215 1.55 -11.30 5.52
C ARG A 215 1.54 -9.90 6.11
N VAL A 216 1.43 -9.81 7.43
CA VAL A 216 1.56 -8.56 8.18
C VAL A 216 2.44 -8.78 9.41
N GLY A 217 3.07 -7.73 9.91
CA GLY A 217 3.88 -7.79 11.12
C GLY A 217 4.31 -6.41 11.61
N PHE A 218 5.13 -6.40 12.64
CA PHE A 218 5.75 -5.19 13.17
C PHE A 218 7.11 -4.95 12.53
N GLN A 219 7.44 -3.67 12.33
CA GLN A 219 8.80 -3.25 11.98
C GLN A 219 9.71 -3.34 13.20
#